data_AF-A0A151F7Z6-F1
#
_entry.id   AF-A0A151F7Z6-F1
#
_cell.length_a   1.000
_cell.length_b   1.000
_cell.length_c   1.000
_cell.angle_alpha   90.00
_cell.angle_beta   90.00
_cell.angle_gamma   90.00
#
_symmetry.space_group_name_H-M   'P 1'
#
loop_
_entity.id
_entity.type
_entity.pdbx_description
1 polymer ?
#
loop_
_entity_poly.entity_id
_entity_poly.type
_entity_poly.pdbx_seq_one_letter_code
_entity_poly.pdbx_strand_id
1 'polypeptide(L)'
;MKYRYDTYCGLYCGACAVLIANREGTLKESAQEWEMDPEDLKCHGCKSGTMAIYCKTCDIRQCAEDNQVDFCFQCTEYPCTRLVEFRNDECPHHSVVFQNLEIIQKKGVQKWLEEQESRWSCPECGTKFAWYDDTCKKCGTKLYNCKNEEKDIQE
;
A
#
# COMPACT_ATOMS: atom_id res chain seq x y z
N MET A 1 -4.39 6.31 18.33
CA MET A 1 -3.77 5.12 17.70
C MET A 1 -2.87 5.60 16.56
N LYS A 2 -1.70 4.98 16.36
CA LYS A 2 -0.73 5.43 15.34
C LYS A 2 -0.84 4.52 14.10
N TYR A 3 -1.24 5.09 12.96
CA TYR A 3 -1.25 4.37 11.67
C TYR A 3 0.18 3.98 11.27
N ARG A 4 0.32 2.79 10.66
CA ARG A 4 1.55 2.29 10.03
C ARG A 4 1.37 2.29 8.52
N TYR A 5 2.36 2.83 7.81
CA TYR A 5 2.30 2.99 6.36
C TYR A 5 3.28 2.09 5.61
N ASP A 6 4.29 1.55 6.31
CA ASP A 6 5.20 0.55 5.77
C ASP A 6 4.62 -0.87 5.89
N THR A 7 4.97 -1.72 4.93
CA THR A 7 4.53 -3.12 4.86
C THR A 7 5.73 -4.05 4.68
N TYR A 8 5.52 -5.34 4.93
CA TYR A 8 6.56 -6.35 4.72
C TYR A 8 6.97 -6.47 3.26
N CYS A 9 6.00 -6.38 2.33
CA CYS A 9 6.23 -6.52 0.89
C CYS A 9 6.67 -5.22 0.20
N GLY A 10 6.72 -4.08 0.89
CA GLY A 10 7.10 -2.80 0.28
C GLY A 10 5.95 -2.02 -0.38
N LEU A 11 4.69 -2.45 -0.24
CA LEU A 11 3.54 -1.58 -0.52
C LEU A 11 3.45 -0.43 0.49
N TYR A 12 2.92 0.70 0.04
CA TYR A 12 2.65 1.87 0.89
C TYR A 12 1.19 1.94 1.31
N CYS A 13 0.85 1.57 2.55
CA CYS A 13 -0.54 1.57 3.01
C CYS A 13 -1.19 2.97 3.00
N GLY A 14 -0.41 4.06 2.94
CA GLY A 14 -0.95 5.42 2.87
C GLY A 14 -1.75 5.72 1.60
N ALA A 15 -1.60 4.90 0.56
CA ALA A 15 -2.38 4.95 -0.69
C ALA A 15 -3.46 3.84 -0.80
N CYS A 16 -3.62 3.03 0.25
CA CYS A 16 -4.72 2.06 0.34
C CYS A 16 -6.04 2.77 0.63
N ALA A 17 -7.05 2.57 -0.22
CA ALA A 17 -8.37 3.18 -0.05
C ALA A 17 -8.98 2.89 1.33
N VAL A 18 -8.80 1.66 1.83
CA VAL A 18 -9.27 1.25 3.16
C VAL A 18 -8.60 2.07 4.27
N LEU A 19 -7.27 2.22 4.23
CA LEU A 19 -6.57 2.98 5.27
C LEU A 19 -6.90 4.48 5.20
N ILE A 20 -7.06 5.01 3.98
CA ILE A 20 -7.49 6.40 3.76
C ILE A 20 -8.88 6.61 4.39
N ALA A 21 -9.85 5.73 4.14
CA ALA A 21 -11.18 5.83 4.72
C ALA A 21 -11.17 5.78 6.26
N ASN A 22 -10.33 4.92 6.85
CA ASN A 22 -10.13 4.87 8.31
C ASN A 22 -9.54 6.18 8.85
N ARG A 23 -8.60 6.82 8.13
CA ARG A 23 -7.96 8.09 8.54
C ARG A 23 -8.90 9.28 8.41
N GLU A 24 -9.72 9.29 7.37
CA GLU A 24 -10.62 10.40 7.02
C GLU A 24 -11.98 10.30 7.71
N GLY A 25 -12.25 9.20 8.40
CA GLY A 25 -13.50 8.98 9.11
C GLY A 25 -14.67 8.63 8.19
N THR A 26 -14.39 8.18 6.97
CA THR A 26 -15.37 7.85 5.92
C THR A 26 -15.58 6.34 5.75
N LEU A 27 -15.16 5.55 6.75
CA LEU A 27 -15.17 4.08 6.69
C LEU A 27 -16.58 3.50 6.45
N LYS A 28 -17.62 4.10 7.05
CA LYS A 28 -19.00 3.60 6.92
C LYS A 28 -19.53 3.82 5.50
N GLU A 29 -19.26 4.98 4.94
CA GLU A 29 -19.61 5.34 3.57
C GLU A 29 -18.89 4.42 2.57
N SER A 30 -17.58 4.22 2.75
CA SER A 30 -16.80 3.31 1.90
C SER A 30 -17.25 1.85 2.04
N ALA A 31 -17.56 1.40 3.25
CA ALA A 31 -18.09 0.04 3.47
C ALA A 31 -19.43 -0.19 2.77
N GLN A 32 -20.32 0.82 2.80
CA GLN A 32 -21.59 0.76 2.08
C GLN A 32 -21.37 0.71 0.57
N GLU A 33 -20.47 1.55 0.05
CA GLU A 33 -20.14 1.58 -1.39
C GLU A 33 -19.55 0.25 -1.89
N TRP A 34 -18.72 -0.40 -1.06
CA TRP A 34 -18.08 -1.67 -1.42
C TRP A 34 -18.89 -2.91 -1.04
N GLU A 35 -20.09 -2.73 -0.48
CA GLU A 35 -20.96 -3.82 0.00
C GLU A 35 -20.25 -4.74 1.01
N MET A 36 -19.52 -4.13 1.96
CA MET A 36 -18.73 -4.84 2.98
C MET A 36 -19.15 -4.49 4.40
N ASP A 37 -18.81 -5.35 5.36
CA ASP A 37 -18.93 -5.04 6.78
C ASP A 37 -17.88 -3.96 7.17
N PRO A 38 -18.27 -2.82 7.75
CA PRO A 38 -17.34 -1.84 8.29
C PRO A 38 -16.31 -2.42 9.27
N GLU A 39 -16.67 -3.47 10.03
CA GLU A 39 -15.76 -4.16 10.96
C GLU A 39 -14.62 -4.89 10.22
N ASP A 40 -14.90 -5.42 9.04
CA ASP A 40 -13.90 -6.07 8.18
C ASP A 40 -12.94 -5.05 7.53
N LEU A 41 -13.29 -3.77 7.55
CA LEU A 41 -12.49 -2.70 6.95
C LEU A 41 -11.72 -1.86 7.96
N LYS A 42 -11.87 -2.08 9.27
CA LYS A 42 -11.06 -1.39 10.29
C LYS A 42 -9.58 -1.66 10.10
N CYS A 43 -8.77 -0.62 9.90
CA CYS A 43 -7.36 -0.78 9.55
C CYS A 43 -6.48 0.35 10.11
N HIS A 44 -5.35 -0.03 10.70
CA HIS A 44 -4.26 0.85 11.13
C HIS A 44 -2.92 0.51 10.42
N GLY A 45 -2.93 -0.34 9.41
CA GLY A 45 -1.76 -0.77 8.62
C GLY A 45 -1.38 -2.23 8.85
N CYS A 46 -0.71 -2.84 7.86
CA CYS A 46 -0.39 -4.27 7.83
C CYS A 46 0.56 -4.72 8.97
N LYS A 47 1.43 -3.83 9.46
CA LYS A 47 2.31 -4.07 10.62
C LYS A 47 1.70 -3.60 11.94
N SER A 48 0.38 -3.52 12.04
CA SER A 48 -0.33 -3.05 13.24
C SER A 48 -1.24 -4.14 13.81
N GLY A 49 -1.72 -3.96 15.04
CA GLY A 49 -2.69 -4.87 15.66
C GLY A 49 -4.13 -4.74 15.14
N THR A 50 -4.41 -3.84 14.19
CA THR A 50 -5.75 -3.64 13.63
C THR A 50 -5.65 -3.59 12.12
N MET A 51 -6.24 -4.57 11.43
CA MET A 51 -6.09 -4.74 10.00
C MET A 51 -7.44 -5.06 9.36
N ALA A 52 -7.62 -4.55 8.14
CA ALA A 52 -8.75 -4.97 7.31
C ALA A 52 -8.59 -6.43 6.87
N ILE A 53 -9.69 -7.05 6.50
CA ILE A 53 -9.79 -8.47 6.14
C ILE A 53 -8.73 -8.89 5.11
N TYR A 54 -8.50 -8.05 4.09
CA TYR A 54 -7.49 -8.29 3.06
C TYR A 54 -6.07 -8.48 3.60
N CYS A 55 -5.69 -7.69 4.61
CA CYS A 55 -4.37 -7.81 5.24
C CYS A 55 -4.35 -8.90 6.31
N LYS A 56 -5.49 -9.17 6.98
CA LYS A 56 -5.60 -10.27 7.95
C LYS A 56 -5.33 -11.63 7.31
N THR A 57 -5.79 -11.85 6.08
CA THR A 57 -5.64 -13.12 5.34
C THR A 57 -4.50 -13.11 4.32
N CYS A 58 -3.56 -12.16 4.41
CA CYS A 58 -2.47 -12.04 3.44
C CYS A 58 -1.31 -13.00 3.74
N ASP A 59 -1.04 -13.94 2.83
CA ASP A 59 0.02 -14.95 2.99
C ASP A 59 1.43 -14.35 3.06
N ILE A 60 1.70 -13.23 2.38
CA ILE A 60 3.02 -12.57 2.47
C ILE A 60 3.25 -12.00 3.86
N ARG A 61 2.20 -11.45 4.48
CA ARG A 61 2.25 -10.94 5.85
C ARG A 61 2.56 -12.07 6.83
N GLN A 62 1.78 -13.15 6.76
CA GLN A 62 1.97 -14.31 7.62
C GLN A 62 3.39 -14.89 7.45
N CYS A 63 3.85 -15.06 6.21
CA CYS A 63 5.20 -15.52 5.93
C CYS A 63 6.28 -14.61 6.54
N ALA A 64 6.12 -13.29 6.47
CA ALA A 64 7.10 -12.36 7.03
C ALA A 64 7.14 -12.42 8.56
N GLU A 65 5.99 -12.58 9.21
CA GLU A 65 5.90 -12.80 10.66
C GLU A 65 6.56 -14.12 11.08
N ASP A 66 6.27 -15.22 10.38
CA ASP A 66 6.82 -16.55 10.66
C ASP A 66 8.35 -16.56 10.50
N ASN A 67 8.87 -15.83 9.52
CA ASN A 67 10.31 -15.67 9.27
C ASN A 67 10.95 -14.54 10.10
N GLN A 68 10.17 -13.82 10.92
CA GLN A 68 10.63 -12.72 11.77
C GLN A 68 11.40 -11.64 11.01
N VAL A 69 10.94 -11.29 9.81
CA VAL A 69 11.52 -10.22 8.99
C VAL A 69 10.62 -8.99 8.97
N ASP A 70 11.21 -7.81 9.00
CA ASP A 70 10.48 -6.54 8.86
C ASP A 70 10.19 -6.22 7.38
N PHE A 71 11.01 -6.72 6.46
CA PHE A 71 10.84 -6.55 5.02
C PHE A 71 11.26 -7.81 4.28
N CYS A 72 10.57 -8.14 3.18
CA CYS A 72 10.83 -9.36 2.43
C CYS A 72 12.29 -9.47 1.95
N PHE A 73 12.98 -8.35 1.67
CA PHE A 73 14.40 -8.37 1.26
C PHE A 73 15.35 -8.89 2.35
N GLN A 74 14.90 -9.00 3.59
CA GLN A 74 15.68 -9.56 4.71
C GLN A 74 15.56 -11.08 4.81
N CYS A 75 14.64 -11.70 4.06
CA CYS A 75 14.48 -13.15 4.04
C CYS A 75 15.61 -13.80 3.23
N THR A 76 16.07 -14.98 3.66
CA THR A 76 17.10 -15.75 2.97
C THR A 76 16.65 -16.29 1.61
N GLU A 77 15.33 -16.42 1.41
CA GLU A 77 14.74 -16.88 0.15
C GLU A 77 14.45 -15.73 -0.82
N TYR A 78 14.85 -14.50 -0.51
CA TYR A 78 14.55 -13.34 -1.34
C TYR A 78 15.40 -13.28 -2.62
N PRO A 79 14.82 -13.03 -3.81
CA PRO A 79 13.38 -12.93 -4.08
C PRO A 79 12.70 -14.32 -4.16
N CYS A 80 11.63 -14.52 -3.39
CA CYS A 80 10.92 -15.80 -3.38
C CYS A 80 9.75 -15.81 -4.38
N THR A 81 9.34 -17.00 -4.82
CA THR A 81 8.25 -17.18 -5.79
C THR A 81 6.98 -16.45 -5.40
N ARG A 82 6.58 -16.49 -4.11
CA ARG A 82 5.38 -15.80 -3.61
C ARG A 82 5.40 -14.30 -3.90
N LEU A 83 6.53 -13.63 -3.68
CA LEU A 83 6.64 -12.19 -3.92
C LEU A 83 6.73 -11.88 -5.42
N VAL A 84 7.37 -12.76 -6.20
CA VAL A 84 7.42 -12.64 -7.67
C VAL A 84 6.02 -12.78 -8.27
N GLU A 85 5.22 -13.76 -7.83
CA GLU A 85 3.84 -13.95 -8.28
C GLU A 85 2.96 -12.77 -7.86
N PHE A 86 3.06 -12.31 -6.62
CA PHE A 86 2.33 -11.13 -6.13
C PHE A 86 2.63 -9.88 -6.96
N ARG A 87 3.89 -9.68 -7.35
CA ARG A 87 4.30 -8.54 -8.18
C ARG A 87 3.75 -8.61 -9.61
N ASN A 88 3.43 -9.81 -10.11
CA ASN A 88 3.00 -10.05 -11.48
C ASN A 88 1.51 -10.45 -11.59
N ASP A 89 0.72 -10.21 -10.54
CA ASP A 89 -0.70 -10.51 -10.56
C ASP A 89 -1.51 -9.42 -11.29
N GLU A 90 -2.84 -9.52 -11.27
CA GLU A 90 -3.73 -8.58 -11.96
C GLU A 90 -3.94 -7.25 -11.20
N CYS A 91 -3.23 -7.02 -10.09
CA CYS A 91 -3.36 -5.82 -9.28
C CYS A 91 -2.20 -4.83 -9.56
N PRO A 92 -2.39 -3.79 -10.40
CA PRO A 92 -1.34 -2.86 -10.80
C PRO A 92 -0.51 -2.26 -9.66
N HIS A 93 -1.13 -2.01 -8.50
CA HIS A 93 -0.46 -1.47 -7.33
C HIS A 93 0.55 -2.43 -6.68
N HIS A 94 0.58 -3.72 -7.07
CA HIS A 94 1.57 -4.69 -6.63
C HIS A 94 2.88 -4.65 -7.45
N SER A 95 2.85 -4.11 -8.67
CA SER A 95 4.02 -4.08 -9.59
C SER A 95 5.28 -3.43 -8.99
N VAL A 96 5.10 -2.50 -8.06
CA VAL A 96 6.13 -1.65 -7.45
C VAL A 96 6.92 -2.30 -6.32
N VAL A 97 6.51 -3.47 -5.82
CA VAL A 97 7.05 -4.04 -4.57
C VAL A 97 8.57 -4.18 -4.57
N PHE A 98 9.18 -4.68 -5.66
CA PHE A 98 10.63 -4.83 -5.74
C PHE A 98 11.37 -3.49 -5.75
N GLN A 99 10.86 -2.50 -6.48
CA GLN A 99 11.45 -1.15 -6.52
C GLN A 99 11.38 -0.50 -5.13
N ASN A 100 10.23 -0.60 -4.46
CA ASN A 100 10.08 -0.07 -3.11
C ASN A 100 10.99 -0.77 -2.10
N LEU A 101 11.07 -2.10 -2.13
CA LEU A 101 11.97 -2.86 -1.26
C LEU A 101 13.43 -2.47 -1.48
N GLU A 102 13.86 -2.28 -2.73
CA GLU A 102 15.21 -1.79 -3.05
C GLU A 102 15.46 -0.38 -2.49
N ILE A 103 14.50 0.54 -2.62
CA ILE A 103 14.62 1.89 -2.07
C ILE A 103 14.67 1.86 -0.55
N ILE A 104 13.82 1.07 0.11
CA ILE A 104 13.81 0.90 1.57
C ILE A 104 15.16 0.35 2.03
N GLN A 105 15.72 -0.65 1.34
CA GLN A 105 17.01 -1.22 1.67
C GLN A 105 18.15 -0.20 1.55
N LYS A 106 18.14 0.64 0.49
CA LYS A 106 19.21 1.61 0.22
C LYS A 106 19.11 2.89 1.06
N LYS A 107 17.90 3.40 1.27
CA LYS A 107 17.66 4.73 1.86
C LYS A 107 17.07 4.68 3.27
N GLY A 108 16.59 3.53 3.71
CA GLY A 108 15.85 3.36 4.96
C GLY A 108 14.37 3.71 4.85
N VAL A 109 13.56 3.11 5.72
CA VAL A 109 12.10 3.21 5.71
C VAL A 109 11.59 4.65 5.89
N GLN A 110 12.24 5.46 6.73
CA GLN A 110 11.75 6.82 7.03
C GLN A 110 11.79 7.71 5.77
N LYS A 111 12.92 7.70 5.06
CA LYS A 111 13.06 8.46 3.81
C LYS A 111 12.13 7.95 2.72
N TRP A 112 11.98 6.63 2.61
CA TRP A 112 11.02 6.04 1.67
C TRP A 112 9.58 6.46 2.00
N LEU A 113 9.18 6.51 3.27
CA LEU A 113 7.83 6.95 3.68
C LEU A 113 7.56 8.41 3.29
N GLU A 114 8.54 9.30 3.45
CA GLU A 114 8.43 10.71 3.02
C GLU A 114 8.30 10.81 1.49
N GLU A 115 9.09 10.03 0.74
CA GLU A 115 9.01 9.96 -0.71
C GLU A 115 7.62 9.43 -1.18
N GLN A 116 7.09 8.39 -0.52
CA GLN A 116 5.77 7.84 -0.83
C GLN A 116 4.62 8.78 -0.46
N GLU A 117 4.71 9.49 0.66
CA GLU A 117 3.69 10.48 1.04
C GLU A 117 3.59 11.61 0.00
N SER A 118 4.73 12.08 -0.50
CA SER A 118 4.77 13.06 -1.60
C SER A 118 4.20 12.48 -2.90
N ARG A 119 4.62 11.26 -3.26
CA ARG A 119 4.19 10.53 -4.48
C ARG A 119 2.68 10.32 -4.57
N TRP A 120 2.04 10.03 -3.43
CA TRP A 120 0.60 9.77 -3.32
C TRP A 120 -0.19 10.99 -2.86
N SER A 121 0.36 12.19 -3.09
CA SER A 121 -0.31 13.47 -2.92
C SER A 121 -0.48 14.18 -4.26
N CYS A 122 -1.62 14.83 -4.46
CA CYS A 122 -1.91 15.57 -5.67
C CYS A 122 -0.85 16.67 -5.88
N PRO A 123 -0.23 16.76 -7.07
CA PRO A 123 0.87 17.71 -7.30
C PRO A 123 0.41 19.18 -7.24
N GLU A 124 -0.87 19.45 -7.51
CA GLU A 124 -1.40 20.82 -7.55
C GLU A 124 -1.90 21.31 -6.19
N CYS A 125 -2.53 20.44 -5.39
CA CYS A 125 -3.21 20.86 -4.16
C CYS A 125 -2.81 20.08 -2.89
N GLY A 126 -1.90 19.10 -3.01
CA GLY A 126 -1.41 18.30 -1.89
C GLY A 126 -2.41 17.29 -1.30
N THR A 127 -3.60 17.13 -1.91
CA THR A 127 -4.60 16.18 -1.43
C THR A 127 -4.12 14.76 -1.66
N LYS A 128 -4.07 13.94 -0.61
CA LYS A 128 -3.72 12.52 -0.69
C LYS A 128 -4.76 11.75 -1.49
N PHE A 129 -4.32 10.75 -2.26
CA PHE A 129 -5.21 9.96 -3.10
C PHE A 129 -4.87 8.46 -3.02
N ALA A 130 -5.85 7.62 -3.36
CA ALA A 130 -5.70 6.17 -3.35
C ALA A 130 -5.03 5.66 -4.63
N TRP A 131 -4.45 4.46 -4.59
CA TRP A 131 -3.72 3.85 -5.71
C TRP A 131 -4.45 3.96 -7.06
N TYR A 132 -5.77 3.85 -7.07
CA TYR A 132 -6.60 3.77 -8.28
C TYR A 132 -7.30 5.09 -8.65
N ASP A 133 -7.19 6.15 -7.85
CA ASP A 133 -7.78 7.45 -8.19
C ASP A 133 -7.08 8.01 -9.45
N ASP A 134 -7.84 8.29 -10.51
CA ASP A 134 -7.33 8.86 -11.77
C ASP A 134 -7.36 10.40 -11.79
N THR A 135 -8.14 10.99 -10.89
CA THR A 135 -8.42 12.41 -10.80
C THR A 135 -8.50 12.84 -9.34
N CYS A 136 -7.93 13.99 -9.01
CA CYS A 136 -7.98 14.52 -7.66
C CYS A 136 -9.40 14.92 -7.27
N LYS A 137 -9.92 14.32 -6.19
CA LYS A 137 -11.26 14.59 -5.64
C LYS A 137 -11.46 16.05 -5.19
N LYS A 138 -10.39 16.82 -4.98
CA LYS A 138 -10.45 18.22 -4.54
C LYS A 138 -10.36 19.23 -5.68
N CYS A 139 -9.40 19.07 -6.60
CA CYS A 139 -9.12 20.09 -7.63
C CYS A 139 -9.33 19.60 -9.07
N GLY A 140 -9.66 18.33 -9.29
CA GLY A 140 -9.91 17.80 -10.63
C GLY A 140 -8.66 17.53 -11.48
N THR A 141 -7.46 17.74 -10.95
CA THR A 141 -6.21 17.45 -11.68
C THR A 141 -6.07 15.95 -11.94
N LYS A 142 -5.67 15.58 -13.16
CA LYS A 142 -5.33 14.20 -13.53
C LYS A 142 -4.16 13.69 -12.68
N LEU A 143 -4.31 12.51 -12.10
CA LEU A 143 -3.33 11.89 -11.23
C LEU A 143 -2.51 10.84 -11.98
N TYR A 144 -1.25 10.69 -11.58
CA TYR A 144 -0.41 9.59 -12.00
C TYR A 144 -0.60 8.44 -11.00
N ASN A 145 -1.43 7.46 -11.38
CA ASN A 145 -1.94 6.42 -10.47
C ASN A 145 -1.16 5.09 -10.63
N CYS A 146 -1.55 4.02 -9.92
CA CYS A 146 -0.83 2.74 -9.97
C CYS A 146 -0.83 2.07 -11.35
N LYS A 147 -1.84 2.34 -12.20
CA LYS A 147 -1.87 1.83 -13.58
C LYS A 147 -0.89 2.56 -14.48
N ASN A 148 -0.57 3.82 -14.18
CA ASN A 148 0.51 4.53 -14.85
C ASN A 148 1.86 4.00 -14.38
N GLU A 149 2.03 3.83 -13.07
CA GLU A 149 3.25 3.34 -12.46
C GLU A 149 3.62 1.92 -12.91
N GLU A 150 2.64 1.02 -13.02
CA GLU A 150 2.85 -0.32 -13.56
C GLU A 150 3.37 -0.29 -15.01
N LYS A 151 2.81 0.57 -15.86
CA LYS A 151 3.24 0.68 -17.26
C LYS A 151 4.70 1.13 -17.35
N ASP A 152 5.07 2.16 -16.59
CA ASP A 152 6.42 2.71 -16.58
C ASP A 152 7.46 1.72 -15.98
N ILE A 153 7.02 0.75 -15.17
CA ILE A 153 7.88 -0.33 -14.64
C ILE A 153 8.07 -1.47 -15.64
N GLN A 154 7.13 -1.67 -16.56
CA GLN A 154 7.16 -2.75 -17.56
C GLN A 154 7.83 -2.32 -18.87
N GLU A 155 7.97 -1.02 -19.12
CA GLU A 155 8.74 -0.42 -20.24
C GLU A 155 10.25 -0.43 -19.99
#